data_AF-A0A2L2WUW3-F1
#
_entry.id   AF-A0A2L2WUW3-F1
#
_cell.length_a   1.000
_cell.length_b   1.000
_cell.length_c   1.000
_cell.angle_alpha   90.00
_cell.angle_beta   90.00
_cell.angle_gamma   90.00
#
_symmetry.space_group_name_H-M   'P 1'
#
loop_
_entity.id
_entity.type
_entity.pdbx_description
1 polymer ?
#
loop_
_entity_poly.entity_id
_entity_poly.type
_entity_poly.pdbx_seq_one_letter_code
_entity_poly.pdbx_strand_id
1 'polypeptide(L)'
;MTQPEINNKPTTIVAFDASYVLVAIFKSISEAATLTGTIRQSLIKAAYGDIISVNKRYWRVVPPDFQIEPDDVGHLTLFEFDAAIGEDRKIYSTRKMLKNSVMLESEYLVLKSNTSK
;
A
#
# COMPACT_ATOMS: atom_id res chain seq x y z
N MET A 1 -12.78 26.49 6.53
CA MET A 1 -11.35 26.43 6.17
C MET A 1 -10.56 25.97 7.38
N THR A 2 -10.40 24.66 7.56
CA THR A 2 -9.46 24.12 8.53
C THR A 2 -8.10 24.03 7.84
N GLN A 3 -7.12 24.77 8.35
CA GLN A 3 -5.73 24.64 7.90
C GLN A 3 -5.30 23.19 8.10
N PRO A 4 -4.59 22.55 7.15
CA PRO A 4 -4.01 21.25 7.41
C PRO A 4 -2.95 21.46 8.49
N GLU A 5 -3.16 20.88 9.67
CA GLU A 5 -2.11 20.82 10.68
C GLU A 5 -0.88 20.19 10.03
N ILE A 6 0.24 20.92 10.05
CA ILE A 6 1.50 20.43 9.52
C ILE A 6 1.97 19.36 10.50
N ASN A 7 1.55 18.12 10.27
CA ASN A 7 1.94 16.98 11.07
C ASN A 7 3.41 16.66 10.75
N ASN A 8 4.33 17.23 11.53
CA ASN A 8 5.76 16.98 11.43
C ASN A 8 6.18 15.60 11.98
N LYS A 9 5.23 14.75 12.40
CA LYS A 9 5.57 13.39 12.84
C LYS A 9 5.96 12.53 11.63
N PRO A 10 7.05 11.74 11.73
CA PRO A 10 7.36 10.74 10.73
C PRO A 10 6.15 9.83 10.47
N THR A 11 5.68 9.80 9.23
CA THR A 11 4.57 8.92 8.81
C THR A 11 5.14 7.58 8.39
N THR A 12 5.03 6.57 9.25
CA THR A 12 5.40 5.18 8.91
C THR A 12 4.66 4.76 7.64
N ILE A 13 5.40 4.13 6.74
CA ILE A 13 4.90 3.69 5.43
C ILE A 13 5.38 2.26 5.19
N VAL A 14 4.52 1.46 4.60
CA VAL A 14 4.83 0.09 4.20
C VAL A 14 4.76 -0.09 2.69
N ALA A 15 5.47 -1.09 2.21
CA ALA A 15 5.46 -1.50 0.81
C ALA A 15 4.98 -2.95 0.67
N PHE A 16 4.01 -3.18 -0.20
CA PHE A 16 3.59 -4.51 -0.64
C PHE A 16 4.07 -4.77 -2.07
N ASP A 17 4.44 -6.00 -2.37
CA ASP A 17 4.89 -6.39 -3.70
C ASP A 17 3.73 -6.67 -4.68
N ALA A 18 4.08 -7.06 -5.91
CA ALA A 18 3.09 -7.42 -6.93
C ALA A 18 2.34 -8.74 -6.63
N SER A 19 2.75 -9.48 -5.60
CA SER A 19 2.06 -10.65 -5.03
C SER A 19 1.15 -10.27 -3.85
N TYR A 20 1.02 -8.98 -3.55
CA TYR A 20 0.22 -8.42 -2.47
C TYR A 20 0.74 -8.73 -1.07
N VAL A 21 2.05 -9.00 -0.90
CA VAL A 21 2.64 -9.34 0.41
C VAL A 21 3.53 -8.22 0.91
N LEU A 22 3.48 -7.94 2.22
CA LEU A 22 4.34 -6.96 2.88
C LEU A 22 5.81 -7.34 2.73
N VAL A 23 6.64 -6.39 2.32
CA VAL A 23 8.04 -6.64 1.97
C VAL A 23 9.01 -5.61 2.55
N ALA A 24 8.50 -4.49 3.08
CA ALA A 24 9.30 -3.51 3.78
C ALA A 24 8.44 -2.58 4.65
N ILE A 25 9.01 -2.17 5.78
CA ILE A 25 8.47 -1.16 6.69
C ILE A 25 9.49 -0.03 6.78
N PHE A 26 9.06 1.21 6.60
CA PHE A 26 9.91 2.38 6.70
C PHE A 26 9.37 3.35 7.74
N LYS A 27 10.28 3.91 8.55
CA LYS A 27 9.96 4.93 9.57
C LYS A 27 9.32 6.20 9.00
N SER A 28 9.51 6.48 7.70
CA SER A 28 8.92 7.65 7.03
C SER A 28 8.88 7.51 5.51
N ILE A 29 7.99 8.26 4.86
CA ILE A 29 7.95 8.43 3.40
C ILE A 29 9.29 8.97 2.85
N SER A 30 9.94 9.89 3.57
CA SER A 30 11.23 10.45 3.15
C SER A 30 12.33 9.40 3.16
N GLU A 31 12.38 8.55 4.19
CA GLU A 31 13.35 7.44 4.28
C GLU A 31 13.12 6.42 3.16
N ALA A 32 11.86 6.03 2.92
CA ALA A 32 11.50 5.16 1.81
C ALA A 32 11.97 5.74 0.48
N ALA A 33 11.69 7.03 0.24
CA ALA A 33 12.09 7.72 -0.97
C ALA A 33 13.61 7.68 -1.20
N THR A 34 14.39 7.96 -0.16
CA THR A 34 15.86 7.91 -0.21
C THR A 34 16.37 6.50 -0.49
N LEU A 35 15.88 5.50 0.24
CA LEU A 35 16.37 4.12 0.12
C LEU A 35 15.95 3.44 -1.18
N THR A 36 14.80 3.79 -1.76
CA THR A 36 14.33 3.22 -3.02
C THR A 36 14.64 4.07 -4.26
N GLY A 37 15.29 5.22 -4.09
CA GLY A 37 15.57 6.17 -5.17
C GLY A 37 14.32 6.72 -5.85
N THR A 38 13.18 6.70 -5.16
CA THR A 38 11.89 7.16 -5.71
C THR A 38 11.64 8.61 -5.35
N ILE A 39 10.94 9.33 -6.23
CA ILE A 39 10.48 10.70 -5.93
C ILE A 39 9.48 10.65 -4.77
N ARG A 40 9.78 11.35 -3.66
CA ARG A 40 8.93 11.42 -2.45
C ARG A 40 7.47 11.73 -2.76
N GLN A 41 7.21 12.67 -3.67
CA GLN A 41 5.84 13.06 -4.05
C GLN A 41 5.06 11.91 -4.70
N SER A 42 5.73 11.01 -5.43
CA SER A 42 5.09 9.83 -6.01
C SER A 42 4.72 8.83 -4.92
N LEU A 43 5.59 8.66 -3.91
CA LEU A 43 5.26 7.81 -2.75
C LEU A 43 4.08 8.36 -1.96
N ILE A 44 3.99 9.67 -1.73
CA ILE A 44 2.82 10.30 -1.08
C ILE A 44 1.55 9.95 -1.85
N LYS A 45 1.54 10.21 -3.16
CA LYS A 45 0.38 9.89 -4.02
C LYS A 45 -0.01 8.42 -3.95
N ALA A 46 0.96 7.50 -3.95
CA ALA A 46 0.67 6.08 -3.86
C ALA A 46 0.18 5.65 -2.47
N ALA A 47 0.81 6.18 -1.42
CA ALA A 47 0.53 5.84 -0.03
C ALA A 47 -0.88 6.25 0.40
N TYR A 48 -1.39 7.37 -0.13
CA TYR A 48 -2.74 7.87 0.11
C TYR A 48 -3.77 7.52 -0.98
N GLY A 49 -3.37 6.75 -2.00
CA GLY A 49 -4.31 6.18 -2.99
C GLY A 49 -4.63 7.04 -4.21
N ASP A 50 -3.97 8.20 -4.42
CA ASP A 50 -4.09 9.01 -5.64
C ASP A 50 -3.59 8.26 -6.89
N ILE A 51 -2.59 7.38 -6.70
CA ILE A 51 -2.09 6.47 -7.73
C ILE A 51 -1.95 5.07 -7.14
N ILE A 52 -1.97 4.05 -8.01
CA ILE A 52 -2.02 2.65 -7.57
C ILE A 52 -0.68 2.17 -6.99
N SER A 53 0.43 2.53 -7.64
CA SER A 53 1.74 1.98 -7.29
C SER A 53 2.88 2.90 -7.74
N VAL A 54 4.06 2.70 -7.15
CA VAL A 54 5.34 3.27 -7.59
C VAL A 54 6.39 2.16 -7.54
N ASN A 55 7.23 2.05 -8.57
CA ASN A 55 8.29 1.03 -8.66
C ASN A 55 7.80 -0.41 -8.40
N LYS A 56 6.63 -0.77 -8.95
CA LYS A 56 5.99 -2.09 -8.77
C LYS A 56 5.74 -2.46 -7.29
N ARG A 57 5.48 -1.46 -6.46
CA ARG A 57 5.10 -1.62 -5.05
C ARG A 57 3.82 -0.84 -4.78
N TYR A 58 2.92 -1.46 -4.04
CA TYR A 58 1.80 -0.77 -3.42
C TYR A 58 2.31 -0.15 -2.13
N TRP A 59 1.98 1.11 -1.91
CA TRP A 59 2.44 1.85 -0.74
C TRP A 59 1.23 2.16 0.15
N ARG A 60 1.40 2.06 1.46
CA ARG A 60 0.36 2.42 2.43
C ARG A 60 0.96 3.17 3.60
N VAL A 61 0.29 4.24 4.02
CA VAL A 61 0.54 4.87 5.32
C VAL A 61 0.00 3.96 6.41
N VAL A 62 0.76 3.79 7.48
CA VAL A 62 0.32 3.07 8.68
C VAL A 62 -0.40 4.03 9.61
N PRO A 63 -1.69 3.83 9.91
CA PRO A 63 -2.40 4.62 10.91
C PRO A 63 -1.74 4.55 12.29
N PRO A 64 -1.87 5.58 13.14
CA PRO A 64 -1.23 5.60 14.47
C PRO A 64 -1.66 4.47 15.42
N ASP A 65 -2.86 3.93 15.20
CA ASP A 65 -3.50 2.85 15.96
C ASP A 65 -3.29 1.47 15.33
N PHE A 66 -2.62 1.39 14.18
CA PHE A 66 -2.27 0.13 13.53
C PHE A 66 -0.86 -0.30 13.91
N GLN A 67 -0.74 -1.48 14.52
CA GLN A 67 0.56 -2.06 14.88
C GLN A 67 1.07 -2.95 13.74
N ILE A 68 2.33 -2.76 13.34
CA ILE A 68 3.04 -3.66 12.41
C ILE A 68 4.28 -4.18 13.11
N GLU A 69 4.44 -5.49 13.11
CA GLU A 69 5.58 -6.19 13.67
C GLU A 69 6.57 -6.60 12.57
N PRO A 70 7.86 -6.77 12.89
CA PRO A 70 8.84 -7.25 11.92
C PRO A 70 8.48 -8.59 11.26
N ASP A 71 7.78 -9.47 11.98
CA ASP A 71 7.36 -10.79 11.48
C ASP A 71 6.21 -10.71 10.45
N ASP A 72 5.51 -9.58 10.36
CA ASP A 72 4.50 -9.36 9.32
C ASP A 72 5.11 -9.33 7.91
N VAL A 73 6.41 -9.02 7.81
CA VAL A 73 7.13 -9.01 6.53
C VAL A 73 7.18 -10.43 5.97
N GLY A 74 6.54 -10.63 4.82
CA GLY A 74 6.37 -11.94 4.19
C GLY A 74 5.06 -12.64 4.53
N HIS A 75 4.28 -12.14 5.49
CA HIS A 75 3.04 -12.77 5.96
C HIS A 75 1.81 -11.87 5.76
N LEU A 76 1.87 -10.61 6.17
CA LEU A 76 0.75 -9.67 6.05
C LEU A 76 0.46 -9.37 4.59
N THR A 77 -0.78 -9.58 4.18
CA THR A 77 -1.23 -9.26 2.82
C THR A 77 -1.76 -7.83 2.72
N LEU A 78 -1.71 -7.27 1.52
CA LEU A 78 -2.28 -5.96 1.20
C LEU A 78 -3.76 -5.90 1.57
N PHE A 79 -4.50 -6.97 1.28
CA PHE A 79 -5.94 -7.06 1.51
C PHE A 79 -6.28 -7.10 3.00
N GLU A 80 -5.50 -7.83 3.81
CA GLU A 80 -5.68 -7.83 5.27
C GLU A 80 -5.40 -6.45 5.86
N PHE A 81 -4.34 -5.78 5.39
CA PHE A 81 -4.01 -4.43 5.82
C PHE A 81 -5.12 -3.44 5.46
N ASP A 82 -5.53 -3.38 4.18
CA ASP A 82 -6.55 -2.45 3.70
C ASP A 82 -7.91 -2.72 4.35
N ALA A 83 -8.28 -3.98 4.56
CA ALA A 83 -9.51 -4.35 5.28
C ALA A 83 -9.49 -3.89 6.74
N ALA A 84 -8.36 -4.03 7.42
CA ALA A 84 -8.23 -3.65 8.83
C ALA A 84 -8.30 -2.12 9.04
N ILE A 85 -7.94 -1.33 8.02
CA ILE A 85 -8.08 0.13 8.04
C ILE A 85 -9.36 0.63 7.34
N GLY A 86 -10.18 -0.29 6.81
CA GLY A 86 -11.48 0.03 6.20
C GLY A 86 -11.41 0.67 4.82
N GLU A 87 -10.38 0.37 4.02
CA GLU A 87 -10.20 0.90 2.67
C GLU A 87 -10.44 -0.16 1.58
N ASP A 88 -10.97 0.29 0.43
CA ASP A 88 -11.06 -0.50 -0.81
C ASP A 88 -10.37 0.28 -1.93
N ARG A 89 -9.17 -0.16 -2.32
CA ARG A 89 -8.31 0.55 -3.26
C ARG A 89 -8.27 -0.13 -4.62
N LYS A 90 -7.76 0.60 -5.61
CA LYS A 90 -7.44 -0.01 -6.91
C LYS A 90 -6.14 -0.78 -6.80
N ILE A 91 -6.11 -1.97 -7.40
CA ILE A 91 -4.92 -2.80 -7.57
C ILE A 91 -4.74 -3.20 -9.02
N TYR A 92 -3.58 -3.78 -9.33
CA TYR A 92 -3.40 -4.57 -10.54
C TYR A 92 -3.66 -6.03 -10.23
N SER A 93 -4.57 -6.69 -10.96
CA SER A 93 -4.93 -8.10 -10.76
C SER A 93 -3.89 -9.12 -11.25
N THR A 94 -2.81 -8.63 -11.87
CA THR A 94 -1.70 -9.46 -12.36
C THR A 94 -0.38 -9.02 -11.75
N ARG A 95 0.53 -9.98 -11.50
CA ARG A 95 1.90 -9.70 -11.02
C ARG A 95 2.73 -8.83 -11.97
N LYS A 96 2.32 -8.74 -13.24
CA LYS A 96 2.97 -7.86 -14.23
C LYS A 96 2.57 -6.39 -14.07
N MET A 97 1.55 -6.08 -13.26
CA MET A 97 1.03 -4.73 -13.00
C MET A 97 0.69 -3.96 -14.29
N LEU A 98 -0.05 -4.62 -15.19
CA LEU A 98 -0.43 -4.06 -16.48
C LEU A 98 -1.57 -3.07 -16.33
N LYS A 99 -1.52 -1.94 -17.05
CA LYS A 99 -2.54 -0.88 -16.98
C LYS A 99 -3.98 -1.35 -17.22
N ASN A 100 -4.18 -2.38 -18.04
CA ASN A 100 -5.49 -2.98 -18.33
C ASN A 100 -5.94 -4.04 -17.31
N SER A 101 -5.10 -4.34 -16.31
CA SER A 101 -5.43 -5.27 -15.22
C SER A 101 -5.90 -4.56 -13.95
N VAL A 102 -6.23 -3.27 -14.05
CA VAL A 102 -6.65 -2.47 -12.89
C VAL A 102 -8.09 -2.80 -12.52
N MET A 103 -8.33 -3.05 -11.23
CA MET A 103 -9.65 -3.30 -10.65
C MET A 103 -9.66 -2.95 -9.16
N LEU A 104 -10.83 -2.93 -8.52
CA LEU A 104 -10.92 -2.77 -7.06
C LEU A 104 -10.49 -4.04 -6.33
N GLU A 105 -10.02 -3.90 -5.09
CA GLU A 105 -9.65 -5.04 -4.24
C GLU A 105 -10.85 -5.93 -3.95
N SER A 106 -11.99 -5.32 -3.62
CA SER A 106 -13.27 -6.04 -3.43
C SER A 106 -13.66 -6.91 -4.64
N GLU A 107 -13.55 -6.35 -5.85
CA GLU A 107 -13.81 -7.08 -7.10
C GLU A 107 -12.83 -8.26 -7.28
N TYR A 108 -11.55 -8.06 -6.96
CA TYR A 108 -10.53 -9.10 -7.09
C TYR A 108 -10.78 -10.28 -6.15
N LEU A 109 -11.12 -9.98 -4.90
CA LEU A 109 -11.42 -11.00 -3.88
C LEU A 109 -12.64 -11.85 -4.26
N VAL A 110 -13.68 -11.22 -4.82
CA VAL A 110 -14.86 -11.95 -5.33
C VAL A 110 -14.46 -12.92 -6.45
N LEU A 111 -13.68 -12.48 -7.44
CA LEU A 111 -13.22 -13.37 -8.53
C LEU A 111 -12.38 -14.54 -8.01
N LYS A 112 -11.46 -14.28 -7.07
CA LYS A 112 -10.63 -15.31 -6.41
C LYS A 112 -11.48 -16.35 -5.68
N SER A 113 -12.50 -15.92 -4.96
CA SER A 113 -13.40 -16.82 -4.22
C SER A 113 -14.20 -17.75 -5.14
N ASN A 114 -14.61 -17.25 -6.31
CA ASN A 114 -15.35 -18.03 -7.31
C ASN A 114 -14.48 -19.04 -8.07
N THR A 115 -13.16 -18.80 -8.15
CA THR A 115 -12.21 -19.69 -8.84
C THR A 115 -11.68 -20.80 -7.94
N SER A 116 -11.86 -20.67 -6.61
CA SER A 116 -11.41 -21.64 -5.61
C SER A 116 -12.50 -22.65 -5.22
N LYS A 117 -13.65 -22.62 -5.90
CA LYS A 117 -14.72 -23.63 -5.86
C LYS A 117 -14.62 -24.51 -7.10
#